data_AF-K6ZSE9-F1
#
_entry.id   AF-K6ZSE9-F1
#
_cell.length_a   1.000
_cell.length_b   1.000
_cell.length_c   1.000
_cell.angle_alpha   90.00
_cell.angle_beta   90.00
_cell.angle_gamma   90.00
#
_symmetry.space_group_name_H-M   'P 1'
#
loop_
_entity.id
_entity.type
_entity.pdbx_description
1 polymer ?
#
loop_
_entity_poly.entity_id
_entity_poly.type
_entity_poly.pdbx_seq_one_letter_code
_entity_poly.pdbx_strand_id
1 'polypeptide(L)'
;MQSSPHSPLSPDGDEYRLVFPKACKTRDVVSWLREGKQQFKRAPGPWVTCILIWFVLSILLSFIPIVGQLVSGLMNYVFIAGLMLGCHEAHKGNAFTSNYMFAGLKQNLPKLVGLGLVSMLVSGAIMWISLGDMYPAMLSGNLESLPTDIDFNGLALSVLIASLLLIPLMMALWFAPVLIIRHDLSIYAALRLSFVACFLNTLPFFWYGLIMLPMLLFGMFTLGLGMLIVLPVIMVSIYASYVQIFLEPVTATTIAAQD
;
A
#
# COMPACT_ATOMS: atom_id res chain seq x y z
N MET A 1 15.90 -31.73 -25.01
CA MET A 1 14.97 -31.11 -24.03
C MET A 1 14.89 -29.64 -24.36
N GLN A 2 13.76 -29.20 -24.92
CA GLN A 2 13.56 -27.85 -25.45
C GLN A 2 13.36 -26.87 -24.30
N SER A 3 14.17 -25.81 -24.29
CA SER A 3 14.03 -24.64 -23.43
C SER A 3 12.87 -23.77 -23.92
N SER A 4 11.90 -23.52 -23.04
CA SER A 4 10.78 -22.62 -23.32
C SER A 4 11.27 -21.16 -23.45
N PRO A 5 10.90 -20.44 -24.52
CA PRO A 5 11.11 -18.99 -24.62
C PRO A 5 9.95 -18.24 -23.95
N HIS A 6 10.16 -16.97 -23.62
CA HIS A 6 9.22 -16.02 -22.97
C HIS A 6 9.41 -15.80 -21.46
N SER A 7 10.64 -15.47 -21.06
CA SER A 7 10.78 -14.39 -20.08
C SER A 7 10.69 -13.06 -20.85
N PRO A 8 9.73 -12.16 -20.55
CA PRO A 8 9.75 -10.83 -21.12
C PRO A 8 11.04 -10.12 -20.66
N LEU A 9 11.89 -9.76 -21.61
CA LEU A 9 13.02 -8.87 -21.39
C LEU A 9 12.47 -7.54 -20.88
N SER A 10 12.94 -7.10 -19.70
CA SER A 10 12.58 -5.80 -19.15
C SER A 10 13.03 -4.70 -20.11
N PRO A 11 12.15 -3.79 -20.54
CA PRO A 11 12.58 -2.64 -21.32
C PRO A 11 13.38 -1.70 -20.40
N ASP A 12 14.57 -1.31 -20.87
CA ASP A 12 15.43 -0.22 -20.41
C ASP A 12 15.91 -0.17 -18.95
N GLY A 13 17.22 -0.44 -18.76
CA GLY A 13 18.04 0.23 -17.74
C GLY A 13 17.74 -0.02 -16.26
N ASP A 14 16.79 -0.89 -15.92
CA ASP A 14 16.53 -1.26 -14.53
C ASP A 14 17.58 -2.27 -14.06
N GLU A 15 18.41 -1.85 -13.09
CA GLU A 15 19.41 -2.69 -12.41
C GLU A 15 18.81 -3.89 -11.68
N TYR A 16 17.47 -4.04 -11.65
CA TYR A 16 16.75 -5.03 -10.88
C TYR A 16 15.69 -5.75 -11.70
N ARG A 17 15.61 -7.08 -11.56
CA ARG A 17 14.53 -7.90 -12.10
C ARG A 17 13.49 -8.23 -11.03
N LEU A 18 12.22 -8.32 -11.43
CA LEU A 18 11.15 -8.85 -10.58
C LEU A 18 11.31 -10.37 -10.43
N VAL A 19 11.30 -10.86 -9.20
CA VAL A 19 11.34 -12.29 -8.88
C VAL A 19 10.13 -12.72 -8.03
N PHE A 20 9.97 -14.03 -7.87
CA PHE A 20 8.98 -14.58 -6.94
C PHE A 20 9.30 -14.13 -5.49
N PRO A 21 8.30 -13.89 -4.62
CA PRO A 21 8.53 -13.33 -3.30
C PRO A 21 9.51 -14.16 -2.48
N LYS A 22 10.52 -13.49 -1.96
CA LYS A 22 11.49 -14.08 -1.04
C LYS A 22 11.00 -14.00 0.40
N ALA A 23 11.40 -14.97 1.22
CA ALA A 23 11.19 -14.92 2.66
C ALA A 23 12.27 -14.06 3.32
N CYS A 24 11.85 -13.07 4.11
CA CYS A 24 12.70 -12.18 4.89
C CYS A 24 12.80 -12.64 6.35
N LYS A 25 13.84 -12.17 7.04
CA LYS A 25 14.03 -12.40 8.46
C LYS A 25 13.36 -11.28 9.25
N THR A 26 12.90 -11.57 10.47
CA THR A 26 12.31 -10.55 11.37
C THR A 26 13.23 -9.34 11.61
N ARG A 27 14.55 -9.54 11.63
CA ARG A 27 15.52 -8.44 11.78
C ARG A 27 15.47 -7.42 10.64
N ASP A 28 15.02 -7.83 9.46
CA ASP A 28 14.99 -6.99 8.26
C ASP A 28 13.94 -5.88 8.40
N VAL A 29 12.91 -6.08 9.24
CA VAL A 29 11.90 -5.08 9.61
C VAL A 29 12.54 -3.79 10.13
N VAL A 30 13.58 -3.91 10.96
CA VAL A 30 14.31 -2.76 11.50
C VAL A 30 15.04 -2.01 10.38
N SER A 31 15.53 -2.71 9.36
CA SER A 31 16.17 -2.09 8.20
C SER A 31 15.16 -1.31 7.36
N TRP A 32 13.95 -1.84 7.15
CA TRP A 32 12.88 -1.16 6.40
C TRP A 32 12.47 0.15 7.07
N LEU A 33 12.26 0.13 8.39
CA LEU A 33 11.91 1.31 9.17
C LEU A 33 13.07 2.32 9.24
N ARG A 34 14.31 1.85 9.31
CA ARG A 34 15.50 2.70 9.27
C ARG A 34 15.61 3.44 7.94
N GLU A 35 15.39 2.73 6.82
CA GLU A 35 15.36 3.34 5.49
C GLU A 35 14.28 4.42 5.42
N GLY A 36 13.08 4.14 5.94
CA GLY A 36 12.00 5.13 6.00
C GLY A 36 12.36 6.40 6.74
N LYS A 37 12.99 6.25 7.91
CA LYS A 37 13.48 7.41 8.68
C LYS A 37 14.59 8.16 7.93
N GLN A 38 15.49 7.46 7.25
CA GLN A 38 16.60 8.09 6.53
C GLN A 38 16.12 8.86 5.30
N GLN A 39 15.24 8.26 4.50
CA GLN A 39 14.70 8.93 3.31
C GLN A 39 13.84 10.15 3.68
N PHE A 40 13.03 10.05 4.74
CA PHE A 40 12.31 11.22 5.25
C PHE A 40 13.28 12.36 5.64
N LYS A 41 14.37 12.06 6.34
CA LYS A 41 15.39 13.06 6.71
C LYS A 41 16.10 13.69 5.51
N ARG A 42 16.25 12.97 4.40
CA ARG A 42 16.84 13.49 3.16
C ARG A 42 15.93 14.49 2.44
N ALA A 43 14.61 14.29 2.50
CA ALA A 43 13.64 15.11 1.77
C ALA A 43 12.37 15.44 2.60
N PRO A 44 12.50 16.10 3.76
CA PRO A 44 11.35 16.31 4.66
C PRO A 44 10.29 17.23 4.05
N GLY A 45 10.70 18.31 3.37
CA GLY A 45 9.78 19.28 2.75
C GLY A 45 8.84 18.65 1.73
N PRO A 46 9.35 17.94 0.71
CA PRO A 46 8.53 17.20 -0.24
C PRO A 46 7.57 16.20 0.40
N TRP A 47 8.02 15.42 1.40
CA TRP A 47 7.16 14.47 2.11
C TRP A 47 6.02 15.15 2.87
N VAL A 48 6.33 16.19 3.64
CA VAL A 48 5.33 16.99 4.35
C VAL A 48 4.34 17.60 3.36
N THR A 49 4.82 18.09 2.22
CA THR A 49 3.96 18.63 1.15
C THR A 49 2.99 17.57 0.63
N CYS A 50 3.43 16.35 0.35
CA CYS A 50 2.54 15.26 -0.08
C CYS A 50 1.44 14.98 0.95
N ILE A 51 1.79 14.91 2.24
CA ILE A 51 0.82 14.62 3.29
C ILE A 51 -0.17 15.76 3.47
N LEU A 52 0.30 17.02 3.42
CA LEU A 52 -0.56 18.19 3.50
C LEU A 52 -1.54 18.23 2.33
N ILE A 53 -1.09 17.93 1.11
CA ILE A 53 -1.98 17.84 -0.04
C ILE A 53 -3.01 16.72 0.17
N TRP A 54 -2.58 15.53 0.58
CA TRP A 54 -3.49 14.42 0.86
C TRP A 54 -4.52 14.77 1.94
N PHE A 55 -4.10 15.46 3.01
CA PHE A 55 -4.96 15.90 4.10
C PHE A 55 -5.99 16.94 3.64
N VAL A 56 -5.55 17.97 2.92
CA VAL A 56 -6.43 19.00 2.35
C VAL A 56 -7.44 18.38 1.38
N LEU A 57 -6.99 17.49 0.48
CA LEU A 57 -7.88 16.77 -0.41
C LEU A 57 -8.90 15.93 0.35
N SER A 58 -8.48 15.24 1.41
CA SER A 58 -9.38 14.43 2.25
C SER A 58 -10.45 15.28 2.94
N ILE A 59 -10.08 16.46 3.45
CA ILE A 59 -11.03 17.43 4.04
C ILE A 59 -12.00 17.95 2.97
N LEU A 60 -11.50 18.35 1.80
CA LEU A 60 -12.36 18.87 0.74
C LEU A 60 -13.36 17.82 0.25
N LEU A 61 -12.93 16.57 0.13
CA LEU A 61 -13.79 15.46 -0.28
C LEU A 61 -14.80 15.07 0.82
N SER A 62 -14.50 15.28 2.10
CA SER A 62 -15.45 14.93 3.18
C SER A 62 -16.71 15.81 3.19
N PHE A 63 -16.65 17.00 2.61
CA PHE A 63 -17.83 17.88 2.44
C PHE A 63 -18.82 17.41 1.38
N ILE A 64 -18.47 16.41 0.56
CA ILE A 64 -19.34 15.88 -0.48
C ILE A 64 -19.64 14.41 -0.16
N PRO A 65 -20.72 14.12 0.60
CA PRO A 65 -21.09 12.76 0.96
C PRO A 65 -21.21 11.86 -0.27
N ILE A 66 -20.85 10.59 -0.11
CA ILE A 66 -20.84 9.56 -1.17
C ILE A 66 -19.81 9.85 -2.28
N VAL A 67 -19.91 10.95 -3.02
CA VAL A 67 -19.00 11.28 -4.13
C VAL A 67 -17.57 11.43 -3.64
N GLY A 68 -17.36 12.12 -2.51
CA GLY A 68 -16.06 12.27 -1.90
C GLY A 68 -15.43 10.93 -1.49
N GLN A 69 -16.24 10.00 -0.99
CA GLN A 69 -15.80 8.66 -0.62
C GLN A 69 -15.46 7.80 -1.85
N LEU A 70 -16.24 7.92 -2.92
CA LEU A 70 -15.96 7.26 -4.20
C LEU A 70 -14.63 7.77 -4.78
N VAL A 71 -14.45 9.09 -4.86
CA VAL A 71 -13.22 9.67 -5.40
C VAL A 71 -12.02 9.30 -4.53
N SER A 72 -12.13 9.39 -3.20
CA SER A 72 -11.01 9.05 -2.32
C SER A 72 -10.62 7.58 -2.43
N GLY A 73 -11.58 6.66 -2.46
CA GLY A 73 -11.32 5.23 -2.59
C GLY A 73 -10.72 4.84 -3.94
N LEU A 74 -11.21 5.44 -5.04
CA LEU A 74 -10.67 5.20 -6.39
C LEU A 74 -9.26 5.78 -6.58
N MET A 75 -8.99 6.96 -6.02
CA MET A 75 -7.69 7.65 -6.16
C MET A 75 -6.64 7.19 -5.16
N ASN A 76 -7.02 6.47 -4.09
CA ASN A 76 -6.10 6.06 -3.03
C ASN A 76 -4.87 5.31 -3.58
N TYR A 77 -5.08 4.28 -4.40
CA TYR A 77 -3.97 3.51 -4.97
C TYR A 77 -3.22 4.25 -6.08
N VAL A 78 -3.84 5.25 -6.70
CA VAL A 78 -3.17 6.14 -7.66
C VAL A 78 -2.11 6.97 -6.93
N PHE A 79 -2.48 7.58 -5.80
CA PHE A 79 -1.55 8.36 -4.99
C PHE A 79 -0.46 7.50 -4.34
N ILE A 80 -0.83 6.33 -3.78
CA ILE A 80 0.15 5.40 -3.20
C ILE A 80 1.15 4.95 -4.27
N ALA A 81 0.69 4.55 -5.46
CA ALA A 81 1.58 4.14 -6.53
C ALA A 81 2.51 5.27 -6.99
N GLY A 82 2.00 6.51 -7.08
CA GLY A 82 2.82 7.69 -7.35
C GLY A 82 3.92 7.90 -6.31
N LEU A 83 3.60 7.81 -5.02
CA LEU A 83 4.60 7.89 -3.95
C LEU A 83 5.62 6.75 -4.03
N MET A 84 5.20 5.54 -4.42
CA MET A 84 6.11 4.40 -4.64
C MET A 84 7.10 4.66 -5.78
N LEU A 85 6.69 5.34 -6.86
CA LEU A 85 7.62 5.81 -7.89
C LEU A 85 8.62 6.82 -7.32
N GLY A 86 8.16 7.76 -6.48
CA GLY A 86 9.07 8.68 -5.80
C GLY A 86 10.08 7.96 -4.90
N CYS A 87 9.64 6.95 -4.15
CA CYS A 87 10.53 6.10 -3.36
C CYS A 87 11.54 5.35 -4.22
N HIS A 88 11.12 4.88 -5.38
CA HIS A 88 12.04 4.25 -6.32
C HIS A 88 13.13 5.19 -6.82
N GLU A 89 12.76 6.40 -7.23
CA GLU A 89 13.73 7.39 -7.70
C GLU A 89 14.70 7.80 -6.57
N ALA A 90 14.18 7.96 -5.35
CA ALA A 90 15.02 8.18 -4.18
C ALA A 90 15.98 7.02 -3.87
N HIS A 91 15.55 5.78 -4.11
CA HIS A 91 16.38 4.59 -3.96
C HIS A 91 17.52 4.53 -4.98
N LYS A 92 17.29 5.04 -6.21
CA LYS A 92 18.33 5.23 -7.23
C LYS A 92 19.28 6.40 -6.95
N GLY A 93 19.07 7.15 -5.87
CA GLY A 93 19.88 8.32 -5.51
C GLY A 93 19.38 9.64 -6.07
N ASN A 94 18.26 9.65 -6.80
CA ASN A 94 17.64 10.88 -7.30
C ASN A 94 16.87 11.60 -6.18
N ALA A 95 16.57 12.88 -6.39
CA ALA A 95 15.81 13.66 -5.42
C ALA A 95 14.31 13.26 -5.39
N PHE A 96 13.77 13.04 -4.20
CA PHE A 96 12.33 12.88 -4.01
C PHE A 96 11.63 14.25 -4.12
N THR A 97 10.61 14.36 -4.98
CA THR A 97 9.81 15.58 -5.16
C THR A 97 8.33 15.31 -4.90
N SER A 98 7.57 16.32 -4.48
CA SER A 98 6.13 16.15 -4.20
C SER A 98 5.29 15.86 -5.45
N ASN A 99 5.82 16.17 -6.64
CA ASN A 99 5.19 15.87 -7.92
C ASN A 99 4.95 14.36 -8.13
N TYR A 100 5.74 13.50 -7.48
CA TYR A 100 5.55 12.05 -7.57
C TYR A 100 4.19 11.59 -7.05
N MET A 101 3.56 12.31 -6.12
CA MET A 101 2.22 11.97 -5.64
C MET A 101 1.20 11.89 -6.79
N PHE A 102 1.39 12.72 -7.83
CA PHE A 102 0.53 12.74 -9.03
C PHE A 102 1.06 11.87 -10.18
N ALA A 103 2.21 11.21 -10.03
CA ALA A 103 2.80 10.40 -11.08
C ALA A 103 1.91 9.19 -11.45
N GLY A 104 1.17 8.64 -10.49
CA GLY A 104 0.18 7.58 -10.73
C GLY A 104 -0.96 7.98 -11.67
N LEU A 105 -1.23 9.29 -11.85
CA LEU A 105 -2.20 9.77 -12.83
C LEU A 105 -1.71 9.61 -14.28
N LYS A 106 -0.39 9.55 -14.48
CA LYS A 106 0.23 9.50 -15.80
C LYS A 106 0.54 8.08 -16.27
N GLN A 107 0.72 7.14 -15.34
CA GLN A 107 1.15 5.77 -15.62
C GLN A 107 0.19 4.76 -14.99
N ASN A 108 -0.28 3.80 -15.80
CA ASN A 108 -1.13 2.70 -15.36
C ASN A 108 -2.42 3.13 -14.63
N LEU A 109 -2.92 4.34 -14.90
CA LEU A 109 -4.10 4.92 -14.26
C LEU A 109 -5.33 3.99 -14.31
N PRO A 110 -5.72 3.37 -15.45
CA PRO A 110 -6.88 2.48 -15.47
C PRO A 110 -6.72 1.26 -14.54
N LYS A 111 -5.51 0.69 -14.45
CA LYS A 111 -5.23 -0.45 -13.56
C LYS A 111 -5.25 -0.02 -12.09
N LEU A 112 -4.74 1.16 -11.76
CA LEU A 112 -4.71 1.69 -10.40
C LEU A 112 -6.10 2.11 -9.90
N VAL A 113 -6.90 2.74 -10.76
CA VAL A 113 -8.32 3.05 -10.48
C VAL A 113 -9.12 1.75 -10.36
N GLY A 114 -8.87 0.78 -11.24
CA GLY A 114 -9.47 -0.55 -11.14
C GLY A 114 -9.10 -1.26 -9.83
N LEU A 115 -7.86 -1.13 -9.36
CA LEU A 115 -7.43 -1.65 -8.06
C LEU A 115 -8.20 -0.96 -6.91
N GLY A 116 -8.39 0.35 -6.97
CA GLY A 116 -9.26 1.09 -6.04
C GLY A 116 -10.68 0.59 -6.04
N LEU A 117 -11.28 0.40 -7.22
CA LEU A 117 -12.63 -0.15 -7.35
C LEU A 117 -12.74 -1.55 -6.75
N VAL A 118 -11.79 -2.46 -7.06
CA VAL A 118 -11.77 -3.82 -6.48
C VAL A 118 -11.65 -3.75 -4.96
N SER A 119 -10.75 -2.92 -4.44
CA SER A 119 -10.62 -2.73 -2.99
C SER A 119 -11.92 -2.25 -2.35
N MET A 120 -12.59 -1.27 -2.95
CA MET A 120 -13.85 -0.73 -2.43
C MET A 120 -14.98 -1.76 -2.46
N LEU A 121 -15.14 -2.48 -3.57
CA LEU A 121 -16.19 -3.49 -3.70
C LEU A 121 -15.99 -4.67 -2.75
N VAL A 122 -14.75 -5.17 -2.63
CA VAL A 122 -14.46 -6.31 -1.75
C VAL A 122 -14.52 -5.91 -0.28
N SER A 123 -13.96 -4.76 0.10
CA SER A 123 -14.07 -4.28 1.48
C SER A 123 -15.51 -3.93 1.84
N GLY A 124 -16.26 -3.30 0.94
CA GLY A 124 -17.69 -3.02 1.14
C GLY A 124 -18.52 -4.29 1.29
N ALA A 125 -18.25 -5.33 0.49
CA ALA A 125 -18.91 -6.63 0.64
C ALA A 125 -18.57 -7.29 1.98
N ILE A 126 -17.30 -7.27 2.41
CA ILE A 126 -16.90 -7.78 3.72
C ILE A 126 -17.63 -7.04 4.84
N MET A 127 -17.66 -5.70 4.77
CA MET A 127 -18.32 -4.88 5.79
C MET A 127 -19.84 -5.12 5.81
N TRP A 128 -20.48 -5.24 4.65
CA TRP A 128 -21.91 -5.53 4.57
C TRP A 128 -22.25 -6.92 5.10
N ILE A 129 -21.50 -7.96 4.73
CA ILE A 129 -21.70 -9.32 5.25
C ILE A 129 -21.53 -9.36 6.77
N SER A 130 -20.60 -8.57 7.31
CA SER A 130 -20.29 -8.60 8.74
C SER A 130 -21.25 -7.74 9.57
N LEU A 131 -21.62 -6.55 9.10
CA LEU A 131 -22.40 -5.56 9.86
C LEU A 131 -23.86 -5.42 9.41
N GLY A 132 -24.25 -6.05 8.30
CA GLY A 132 -25.61 -5.95 7.75
C GLY A 132 -26.01 -4.50 7.45
N ASP A 133 -27.22 -4.14 7.84
CA ASP A 133 -27.82 -2.82 7.58
C ASP A 133 -27.13 -1.67 8.34
N MET A 134 -26.33 -1.98 9.37
CA MET A 134 -25.51 -0.97 10.04
C MET A 134 -24.46 -0.36 9.09
N TYR A 135 -23.94 -1.13 8.14
CA TYR A 135 -22.89 -0.64 7.24
C TYR A 135 -23.37 0.49 6.30
N PRO A 136 -24.48 0.34 5.56
CA PRO A 136 -25.06 1.44 4.77
C PRO A 136 -25.45 2.67 5.61
N ALA A 137 -25.95 2.48 6.83
CA ALA A 137 -26.26 3.57 7.77
C ALA A 137 -25.00 4.37 8.14
N MET A 138 -23.90 3.68 8.45
CA MET A 138 -22.61 4.31 8.73
C MET A 138 -22.02 5.02 7.49
N LEU A 139 -22.15 4.41 6.30
CA LEU A 139 -21.63 4.97 5.06
C LEU A 139 -22.33 6.27 4.65
N SER A 140 -23.66 6.32 4.83
CA SER A 140 -24.50 7.47 4.51
C SER A 140 -24.48 8.57 5.57
N GLY A 141 -23.93 8.30 6.75
CA GLY A 141 -23.98 9.20 7.90
C GLY A 141 -25.37 9.29 8.55
N ASN A 142 -26.32 8.44 8.16
CA ASN A 142 -27.67 8.39 8.71
C ASN A 142 -27.69 7.60 10.02
N LEU A 143 -27.10 8.18 11.07
CA LEU A 143 -26.99 7.54 12.39
C LEU A 143 -28.35 7.33 13.08
N GLU A 144 -29.40 8.04 12.65
CA GLU A 144 -30.77 7.87 13.16
C GLU A 144 -31.38 6.51 12.76
N SER A 145 -30.86 5.89 11.70
CA SER A 145 -31.28 4.54 11.27
C SER A 145 -30.62 3.41 12.06
N LEU A 146 -29.68 3.72 12.96
CA LEU A 146 -29.04 2.73 13.80
C LEU A 146 -29.99 2.28 14.93
N PRO A 147 -29.99 0.99 15.30
CA PRO A 147 -30.75 0.50 16.45
C PRO A 147 -30.38 1.27 17.73
N THR A 148 -31.38 1.69 18.50
CA THR A 148 -31.18 2.34 19.80
C THR A 148 -30.65 1.38 20.86
N ASP A 149 -30.98 0.09 20.73
CA ASP A 149 -30.52 -0.98 21.60
C ASP A 149 -29.44 -1.80 20.88
N ILE A 150 -28.18 -1.40 21.04
CA ILE A 150 -27.03 -2.07 20.40
C ILE A 150 -26.64 -3.29 21.25
N ASP A 151 -26.73 -4.49 20.66
CA ASP A 151 -26.07 -5.68 21.22
C ASP A 151 -24.56 -5.58 21.02
N PHE A 152 -23.86 -5.15 22.08
CA PHE A 152 -22.41 -5.00 22.07
C PHE A 152 -21.66 -6.31 21.81
N ASN A 153 -22.19 -7.46 22.23
CA ASN A 153 -21.53 -8.75 22.00
C ASN A 153 -21.65 -9.16 20.53
N GLY A 154 -22.84 -9.03 19.95
CA GLY A 154 -23.07 -9.26 18.52
C GLY A 154 -22.25 -8.31 17.65
N LEU A 155 -22.18 -7.03 18.01
CA LEU A 155 -21.35 -6.04 17.31
C LEU A 155 -19.85 -6.37 17.41
N ALA A 156 -19.36 -6.74 18.60
CA ALA A 156 -17.95 -7.11 18.80
C ALA A 156 -17.57 -8.33 17.94
N LEU A 157 -18.43 -9.35 17.89
CA LEU A 157 -18.24 -10.52 17.03
C LEU A 157 -18.23 -10.13 15.54
N SER A 158 -19.14 -9.26 15.12
CA SER A 158 -19.23 -8.75 13.75
C SER A 158 -17.96 -8.01 13.33
N VAL A 159 -17.45 -7.13 14.21
CA VAL A 159 -16.18 -6.40 14.00
C VAL A 159 -15.00 -7.37 13.94
N LEU A 160 -14.99 -8.42 14.76
CA LEU A 160 -13.94 -9.44 14.74
C LEU A 160 -13.94 -10.21 13.41
N ILE A 161 -15.12 -10.61 12.92
CA ILE A 161 -15.27 -11.29 11.63
C ILE A 161 -14.82 -10.37 10.48
N ALA A 162 -15.28 -9.11 10.46
CA ALA A 162 -14.86 -8.12 9.48
C ALA A 162 -13.33 -7.95 9.47
N SER A 163 -12.74 -7.80 10.65
CA SER A 163 -11.29 -7.65 10.82
C SER A 163 -10.53 -8.86 10.27
N LEU A 164 -11.00 -10.08 10.58
CA LEU A 164 -10.38 -11.32 10.10
C LEU A 164 -10.43 -11.44 8.56
N LEU A 165 -11.56 -11.04 7.95
CA LEU A 165 -11.73 -11.05 6.49
C LEU A 165 -10.96 -9.93 5.78
N LEU A 166 -10.75 -8.79 6.45
CA LEU A 166 -9.96 -7.68 5.91
C LEU A 166 -8.46 -7.98 5.90
N ILE A 167 -7.94 -8.83 6.79
CA ILE A 167 -6.51 -9.21 6.79
C ILE A 167 -6.05 -9.76 5.42
N PRO A 168 -6.65 -10.81 4.84
CA PRO A 168 -6.22 -11.32 3.53
C PRO A 168 -6.41 -10.31 2.40
N LEU A 169 -7.44 -9.45 2.47
CA LEU A 169 -7.61 -8.36 1.52
C LEU A 169 -6.46 -7.34 1.61
N MET A 170 -6.07 -6.95 2.82
CA MET A 170 -4.93 -6.06 3.06
C MET A 170 -3.62 -6.68 2.57
N MET A 171 -3.41 -7.97 2.80
CA MET A 171 -2.24 -8.71 2.27
C MET A 171 -2.18 -8.66 0.74
N ALA A 172 -3.33 -8.79 0.06
CA ALA A 172 -3.41 -8.71 -1.39
C ALA A 172 -3.16 -7.28 -1.91
N LEU A 173 -3.58 -6.25 -1.17
CA LEU A 173 -3.47 -4.85 -1.60
C LEU A 173 -2.12 -4.21 -1.23
N TRP A 174 -1.39 -4.78 -0.26
CA TRP A 174 -0.20 -4.16 0.34
C TRP A 174 0.89 -3.75 -0.67
N PHE A 175 1.21 -4.65 -1.61
CA PHE A 175 2.22 -4.43 -2.66
C PHE A 175 1.61 -4.26 -4.05
N ALA A 176 0.30 -4.47 -4.21
CA ALA A 176 -0.37 -4.34 -5.51
C ALA A 176 -0.09 -3.01 -6.24
N PRO A 177 -0.17 -1.80 -5.61
CA PRO A 177 0.05 -0.55 -6.33
C PRO A 177 1.49 -0.41 -6.88
N VAL A 178 2.50 -0.81 -6.10
CA VAL A 178 3.90 -0.75 -6.55
C VAL A 178 4.15 -1.77 -7.66
N LEU A 179 3.59 -2.98 -7.55
CA LEU A 179 3.71 -4.01 -8.58
C LEU A 179 3.07 -3.60 -9.90
N ILE A 180 1.89 -2.95 -9.86
CA ILE A 180 1.21 -2.45 -11.06
C ILE A 180 2.00 -1.32 -11.71
N ILE A 181 2.44 -0.32 -10.95
CA ILE A 181 3.07 0.87 -11.56
C ILE A 181 4.51 0.61 -12.02
N ARG A 182 5.23 -0.33 -11.38
CA ARG A 182 6.62 -0.66 -11.72
C ARG A 182 6.77 -1.76 -12.76
N HIS A 183 5.89 -2.75 -12.74
CA HIS A 183 6.05 -3.96 -13.56
C HIS A 183 4.86 -4.20 -14.50
N ASP A 184 3.95 -3.23 -14.60
CA ASP A 184 2.76 -3.27 -15.44
C ASP A 184 1.87 -4.53 -15.26
N LEU A 185 1.93 -5.17 -14.09
CA LEU A 185 1.16 -6.38 -13.83
C LEU A 185 -0.35 -6.12 -13.94
N SER A 186 -1.10 -7.15 -14.33
CA SER A 186 -2.56 -7.13 -14.22
C SER A 186 -3.00 -7.05 -12.75
N ILE A 187 -4.19 -6.50 -12.49
CA ILE A 187 -4.74 -6.36 -11.13
C ILE A 187 -4.72 -7.71 -10.40
N TYR A 188 -5.19 -8.78 -11.06
CA TYR A 188 -5.20 -10.12 -10.49
C TYR A 188 -3.79 -10.64 -10.16
N ALA A 189 -2.83 -10.48 -11.09
CA ALA A 189 -1.45 -10.93 -10.85
C ALA A 189 -0.80 -10.17 -9.69
N ALA A 190 -1.00 -8.85 -9.62
CA ALA A 190 -0.48 -8.01 -8.54
C ALA A 190 -1.07 -8.38 -7.18
N LEU A 191 -2.39 -8.57 -7.09
CA LEU A 191 -3.09 -8.99 -5.87
C LEU A 191 -2.59 -10.36 -5.38
N ARG A 192 -2.53 -11.34 -6.29
CA ARG A 192 -2.07 -12.70 -5.98
C ARG A 192 -0.63 -12.68 -5.48
N LEU A 193 0.24 -11.95 -6.17
CA LEU A 193 1.66 -11.90 -5.86
C LEU A 193 1.92 -11.19 -4.52
N SER A 194 1.20 -10.09 -4.25
CA SER A 194 1.22 -9.40 -2.95
C SER A 194 0.74 -10.31 -1.82
N PHE A 195 -0.38 -11.02 -2.04
CA PHE A 195 -0.92 -11.95 -1.05
C PHE A 195 0.10 -13.02 -0.67
N VAL A 196 0.71 -13.68 -1.66
CA VAL A 196 1.74 -14.69 -1.44
C VAL A 196 2.95 -14.11 -0.72
N ALA A 197 3.39 -12.91 -1.09
CA ALA A 197 4.50 -12.23 -0.44
C ALA A 197 4.24 -11.96 1.04
N CYS A 198 3.08 -11.38 1.37
CA CYS A 198 2.70 -11.12 2.75
C CYS A 198 2.50 -12.43 3.54
N PHE A 199 1.94 -13.47 2.91
CA PHE A 199 1.71 -14.76 3.55
C PHE A 199 3.02 -15.47 3.91
N LEU A 200 3.97 -15.53 2.97
CA LEU A 200 5.32 -16.06 3.22
C LEU A 200 6.08 -15.25 4.28
N ASN A 201 5.74 -13.97 4.46
CA ASN A 201 6.40 -13.06 5.38
C ASN A 201 5.51 -12.68 6.58
N THR A 202 4.56 -13.54 6.97
CA THR A 202 3.60 -13.24 8.06
C THR A 202 4.31 -12.86 9.36
N LEU A 203 5.41 -13.53 9.72
CA LEU A 203 6.15 -13.23 10.95
C LEU A 203 6.88 -11.87 10.89
N PRO A 204 7.67 -11.53 9.84
CA PRO A 204 8.16 -10.16 9.65
C PRO A 204 7.05 -9.09 9.69
N PHE A 205 5.93 -9.32 9.01
CA PHE A 205 4.80 -8.38 9.00
C PHE A 205 4.11 -8.22 10.36
N PHE A 206 4.03 -9.30 11.14
CA PHE A 206 3.52 -9.24 12.51
C PHE A 206 4.38 -8.32 13.38
N TRP A 207 5.71 -8.46 13.33
CA TRP A 207 6.62 -7.58 14.05
C TRP A 207 6.61 -6.15 13.52
N TYR A 208 6.49 -5.97 12.20
CA TYR A 208 6.29 -4.65 11.61
C TYR A 208 5.03 -3.99 12.18
N GLY A 209 3.90 -4.69 12.21
CA GLY A 209 2.66 -4.21 12.82
C GLY A 209 2.83 -3.84 14.29
N LEU A 210 3.53 -4.68 15.08
CA LEU A 210 3.78 -4.44 16.50
C LEU A 210 4.60 -3.17 16.76
N ILE A 211 5.58 -2.86 15.89
CA ILE A 211 6.39 -1.64 15.99
C ILE A 211 5.60 -0.42 15.48
N MET A 212 4.77 -0.61 14.45
CA MET A 212 4.03 0.48 13.81
C MET A 212 2.84 0.94 14.64
N LEU A 213 2.21 0.05 15.41
CA LEU A 213 1.08 0.37 16.28
C LEU A 213 1.38 1.53 17.26
N PRO A 214 2.44 1.48 18.11
CA PRO A 214 2.76 2.61 18.98
C PRO A 214 3.15 3.88 18.22
N MET A 215 3.76 3.77 17.03
CA MET A 215 4.07 4.93 16.20
C MET A 215 2.79 5.62 15.69
N LEU A 216 1.80 4.85 15.25
CA LEU A 216 0.49 5.35 14.83
C LEU A 216 -0.28 5.96 16.01
N LEU A 217 -0.29 5.29 17.16
CA LEU A 217 -0.91 5.81 18.39
C LEU A 217 -0.28 7.15 18.81
N PHE A 218 1.06 7.26 18.75
CA PHE A 218 1.77 8.52 19.01
C PHE A 218 1.43 9.60 17.97
N GLY A 219 1.34 9.23 16.69
CA GLY A 219 0.91 10.13 15.62
C GLY A 219 -0.48 10.70 15.85
N MET A 220 -1.43 9.87 16.31
CA MET A 220 -2.78 10.31 16.66
C MET A 220 -2.82 11.15 17.93
N PHE A 221 -2.04 10.77 18.96
CA PHE A 221 -1.95 11.51 20.22
C PHE A 221 -1.52 12.98 20.01
N THR A 222 -0.68 13.24 19.01
CA THR A 222 -0.22 14.60 18.64
C THR A 222 -1.20 15.34 17.72
N LEU A 223 -2.52 15.06 17.84
CA LEU A 223 -3.58 15.60 17.00
C LEU A 223 -3.32 15.43 15.49
N GLY A 224 -2.63 14.35 15.12
CA GLY A 224 -2.26 14.06 13.73
C GLY A 224 -0.96 14.71 13.25
N LEU A 225 -0.34 15.62 14.00
CA LEU A 225 0.94 16.25 13.58
C LEU A 225 2.08 15.23 13.48
N GLY A 226 2.12 14.23 14.37
CA GLY A 226 3.09 13.14 14.29
C GLY A 226 2.93 12.28 13.03
N MET A 227 1.75 12.27 12.41
CA MET A 227 1.52 11.57 11.13
C MET A 227 2.32 12.18 9.98
N LEU A 228 2.75 13.45 10.09
CA LEU A 228 3.65 14.08 9.13
C LEU A 228 5.01 13.38 9.02
N ILE A 229 5.42 12.67 10.07
CA ILE A 229 6.66 11.88 10.12
C ILE A 229 6.36 10.40 9.94
N VAL A 230 5.30 9.90 10.59
CA VAL A 230 4.97 8.48 10.57
C VAL A 230 4.60 8.03 9.15
N LEU A 231 3.74 8.75 8.42
CA LEU A 231 3.27 8.35 7.08
C LEU A 231 4.42 8.17 6.06
N PRO A 232 5.39 9.09 5.93
CA PRO A 232 6.57 8.88 5.09
C PRO A 232 7.36 7.65 5.47
N VAL A 233 7.56 7.44 6.78
CA VAL A 233 8.28 6.26 7.28
C VAL A 233 7.56 5.00 6.85
N ILE A 234 6.22 4.94 6.98
CA ILE A 234 5.41 3.80 6.50
C ILE A 234 5.60 3.58 5.00
N MET A 235 5.43 4.62 4.19
CA MET A 235 5.46 4.49 2.73
C MET A 235 6.82 4.01 2.23
N VAL A 236 7.89 4.56 2.78
CA VAL A 236 9.25 4.14 2.42
C VAL A 236 9.58 2.77 2.99
N SER A 237 9.14 2.41 4.19
CA SER A 237 9.40 1.06 4.73
C SER A 237 8.66 -0.01 3.94
N ILE A 238 7.46 0.28 3.44
CA ILE A 238 6.76 -0.59 2.49
C ILE A 238 7.60 -0.73 1.22
N TYR A 239 8.08 0.37 0.64
CA TYR A 239 8.94 0.31 -0.55
C TYR A 239 10.24 -0.48 -0.31
N ALA A 240 10.90 -0.28 0.84
CA ALA A 240 12.11 -1.01 1.21
C ALA A 240 11.86 -2.50 1.38
N SER A 241 10.73 -2.88 1.99
CA SER A 241 10.30 -4.29 2.08
C SER A 241 10.02 -4.87 0.69
N TYR A 242 9.41 -4.09 -0.20
CA TYR A 242 9.18 -4.49 -1.59
C TYR A 242 10.50 -4.76 -2.32
N VAL A 243 11.50 -3.88 -2.21
CA VAL A 243 12.82 -4.09 -2.83
C VAL A 243 13.43 -5.40 -2.35
N GLN A 244 13.42 -5.66 -1.04
CA GLN A 244 14.03 -6.89 -0.50
C GLN A 244 13.27 -8.17 -0.89
N ILE A 245 11.94 -8.12 -0.91
CA ILE A 245 11.09 -9.29 -1.20
C ILE A 245 11.08 -9.62 -2.69
N PHE A 246 11.03 -8.60 -3.55
CA PHE A 246 10.69 -8.75 -4.97
C PHE A 246 11.83 -8.48 -5.96
N LEU A 247 12.88 -7.76 -5.56
CA LEU A 247 13.91 -7.35 -6.50
C LEU A 247 15.20 -8.13 -6.29
N GLU A 248 15.83 -8.50 -7.39
CA GLU A 248 17.19 -9.02 -7.46
C GLU A 248 18.00 -8.19 -8.44
N PRO A 249 19.26 -7.83 -8.11
CA PRO A 249 20.14 -7.18 -9.07
C PRO A 249 20.28 -8.04 -10.32
N VAL A 250 20.20 -7.41 -11.50
CA VAL A 250 20.58 -8.04 -12.76
C VAL A 250 22.11 -8.11 -12.76
N THR A 251 22.69 -9.08 -12.07
CA THR A 251 24.12 -9.35 -12.20
C THR A 251 24.39 -9.69 -13.67
N ALA A 252 25.34 -8.98 -14.29
CA ALA A 252 25.88 -9.25 -15.62
C ALA A 252 26.65 -10.58 -15.63
N THR A 253 26.02 -11.69 -15.25
CA THR A 253 26.61 -13.03 -15.22
C THR A 253 26.03 -13.86 -16.35
N THR A 254 26.19 -13.38 -17.59
CA THR A 254 26.01 -14.22 -18.80
C THR A 254 26.86 -13.66 -19.95
N ILE A 255 28.17 -13.55 -19.76
CA ILE A 255 29.13 -13.46 -20.88
C ILE A 255 30.34 -14.40 -20.66
N ALA A 256 30.73 -14.70 -19.43
CA ALA A 256 31.91 -15.55 -19.15
C ALA A 256 31.67 -17.08 -19.16
N ALA A 257 30.70 -17.58 -19.94
CA ALA A 257 30.45 -19.02 -20.09
C ALA A 257 30.39 -19.50 -21.55
N GLN A 258 30.85 -18.68 -22.51
CA GLN A 258 30.90 -19.03 -23.93
C GLN A 258 32.22 -18.66 -24.64
N ASP A 259 33.27 -18.29 -23.90
CA ASP A 259 34.63 -18.15 -24.46
C ASP A 259 35.56 -19.24 -23.90
#